data_AF-A0A7X4HYS9-F1
#
_entry.id   AF-A0A7X4HYS9-F1
#
_cell.length_a   1.000
_cell.length_b   1.000
_cell.length_c   1.000
_cell.angle_alpha   90.00
_cell.angle_beta   90.00
_cell.angle_gamma   90.00
#
_symmetry.space_group_name_H-M   'P 1'
#
loop_
_entity.id
_entity.type
_entity.pdbx_description
1 polymer ?
#
loop_
_entity_poly.entity_id
_entity_poly.type
_entity_poly.pdbx_seq_one_letter_code
_entity_poly.pdbx_strand_id
1 'polypeptide(L)'
;MRRLLQPAFFSLVRWPGEARPVVTSAESSPTADLRASLRDLDDTAEEAAEEGFPQPSQLALTNARRLLQDLYRLRPSRLEAYPTPDGEVALVVPGGHGRSVLVLCDSQGGVLCSVNLNGQHRRARYDTATMLPDGFVREAVSDLDEPDQTW
;
A
#
# COMPACT_ATOMS: atom_id res chain seq x y z
N MET A 1 -59.84 43.26 17.84
CA MET A 1 -60.77 43.20 16.69
C MET A 1 -60.12 42.30 15.63
N ARG A 2 -60.62 41.06 15.39
CA ARG A 2 -61.55 40.68 14.29
C ARG A 2 -60.92 40.95 12.91
N ARG A 3 -60.71 40.04 11.94
CA ARG A 3 -61.22 38.71 11.51
C ARG A 3 -60.11 38.07 10.63
N LEU A 4 -59.76 36.78 10.73
CA LEU A 4 -60.29 35.62 9.97
C LEU A 4 -60.70 35.88 8.50
N LEU A 5 -60.04 35.21 7.55
CA LEU A 5 -60.64 34.28 6.58
C LEU A 5 -59.58 33.74 5.58
N GLN A 6 -59.33 32.42 5.66
CA GLN A 6 -58.98 31.55 4.53
C GLN A 6 -60.29 31.18 3.78
N PRO A 7 -60.30 30.71 2.50
CA PRO A 7 -59.76 29.37 2.16
C PRO A 7 -59.31 29.09 0.70
N ALA A 8 -58.78 27.86 0.52
CA ALA A 8 -59.00 26.93 -0.62
C ALA A 8 -58.31 27.22 -1.98
N PHE A 9 -57.76 26.28 -2.77
CA PHE A 9 -57.59 24.82 -2.74
C PHE A 9 -56.79 24.38 -4.00
N PHE A 10 -56.24 23.15 -4.00
CA PHE A 10 -55.66 22.36 -5.11
C PHE A 10 -54.30 22.83 -5.70
N SER A 11 -53.33 21.98 -6.02
CA SER A 11 -53.36 20.53 -6.29
C SER A 11 -52.07 19.85 -5.82
N LEU A 12 -52.24 18.59 -5.39
CA LEU A 12 -51.20 17.57 -5.36
C LEU A 12 -50.39 17.57 -6.67
N VAL A 13 -49.06 17.55 -6.55
CA VAL A 13 -48.24 16.57 -7.25
C VAL A 13 -47.26 15.99 -6.24
N ARG A 14 -47.57 14.78 -5.80
CA ARG A 14 -46.63 13.87 -5.13
C ARG A 14 -46.08 13.00 -6.25
N TRP A 15 -44.78 13.08 -6.54
CA TRP A 15 -44.07 12.01 -7.22
C TRP A 15 -42.75 11.71 -6.48
N PRO A 16 -42.37 10.42 -6.36
CA PRO A 16 -41.43 9.95 -5.35
C PRO A 16 -40.01 9.82 -5.90
N GLY A 17 -39.05 9.76 -4.99
CA GLY A 17 -37.85 8.95 -5.20
C GLY A 17 -36.63 9.68 -5.74
N GLU A 18 -36.10 10.65 -5.00
CA GLU A 18 -34.64 10.79 -4.99
C GLU A 18 -34.08 9.75 -4.02
N ALA A 19 -33.95 8.52 -4.52
CA ALA A 19 -32.96 7.62 -3.98
C ALA A 19 -31.60 8.32 -4.15
N ARG A 20 -31.07 8.86 -3.05
CA ARG A 20 -29.68 9.27 -2.97
C ARG A 20 -28.85 8.11 -3.52
N PRO A 21 -27.90 8.33 -4.44
CA PRO A 21 -26.98 7.27 -4.82
C PRO A 21 -26.29 6.83 -3.54
N VAL A 22 -26.62 5.62 -3.09
CA VAL A 22 -25.78 4.90 -2.15
C VAL A 22 -24.49 4.75 -2.93
N VAL A 23 -23.49 5.56 -2.61
CA VAL A 23 -22.11 5.28 -2.98
C VAL A 23 -21.78 4.01 -2.22
N THR A 24 -22.17 2.87 -2.77
CA THR A 24 -21.55 1.60 -2.44
C THR A 24 -20.10 1.81 -2.85
N SER A 25 -19.26 2.06 -1.85
CA SER A 25 -17.82 1.89 -1.97
C SER A 25 -17.63 0.52 -2.62
N ALA A 26 -17.40 0.51 -3.94
CA ALA A 26 -17.08 -0.73 -4.61
C ALA A 26 -15.78 -1.17 -3.98
N GLU A 27 -15.83 -2.22 -3.17
CA GLU A 27 -14.65 -2.95 -2.73
C GLU A 27 -14.03 -3.50 -4.01
N SER A 28 -13.16 -2.69 -4.61
CA SER A 28 -12.46 -3.07 -5.83
C SER A 28 -11.58 -4.23 -5.46
N SER A 29 -11.90 -5.41 -5.97
CA SER A 29 -11.06 -6.59 -5.84
C SER A 29 -9.61 -6.23 -6.16
N PRO A 30 -8.63 -6.73 -5.38
CA PRO A 30 -7.23 -6.44 -5.64
C PRO A 30 -6.86 -6.82 -7.08
N THR A 31 -6.09 -5.96 -7.72
CA THR A 31 -5.58 -6.17 -9.08
C THR A 31 -4.79 -7.47 -9.18
N ALA A 32 -4.56 -7.97 -10.39
CA ALA A 32 -3.72 -9.15 -10.59
C ALA A 32 -2.32 -8.98 -9.94
N ASP A 33 -1.70 -7.81 -10.11
CA ASP A 33 -0.38 -7.52 -9.56
C ASP A 33 -0.36 -7.49 -8.03
N LEU A 34 -1.35 -6.87 -7.39
CA LEU A 34 -1.43 -6.85 -5.93
C LEU A 34 -1.68 -8.26 -5.37
N ARG A 35 -2.54 -9.06 -6.02
CA ARG A 35 -2.79 -10.46 -5.62
C ARG A 35 -1.54 -11.30 -5.74
N ALA A 36 -0.79 -11.14 -6.83
CA ALA A 36 0.49 -11.80 -6.98
C ALA A 36 1.43 -11.36 -5.85
N SER A 37 1.53 -10.06 -5.57
CA SER A 37 2.52 -9.52 -4.60
C SER A 37 2.22 -10.01 -3.18
N LEU A 38 0.94 -10.12 -2.84
CA LEU A 38 0.49 -10.71 -1.59
C LEU A 38 0.74 -12.21 -1.53
N ARG A 39 0.70 -12.92 -2.67
CA ARG A 39 1.02 -14.34 -2.73
C ARG A 39 2.50 -14.58 -2.45
N ASP A 40 3.41 -13.82 -3.06
CA ASP A 40 4.85 -13.93 -2.76
C ASP A 40 5.09 -13.76 -1.26
N LEU A 41 4.40 -12.78 -0.65
CA LEU A 41 4.48 -12.57 0.80
C LEU A 41 3.93 -13.76 1.59
N ASP A 42 2.81 -14.35 1.18
CA ASP A 42 2.23 -15.52 1.86
C ASP A 42 3.14 -16.76 1.73
N ASP A 43 3.89 -16.87 0.63
CA ASP A 43 4.82 -17.97 0.34
C ASP A 43 6.18 -17.81 1.07
N THR A 44 6.53 -16.61 1.59
CA THR A 44 7.84 -16.35 2.27
C THR A 44 8.20 -17.32 3.39
N ALA A 45 7.22 -17.83 4.14
CA ALA A 45 7.48 -18.81 5.20
C ALA A 45 7.91 -20.18 4.65
N GLU A 46 7.31 -20.60 3.53
CA GLU A 46 7.70 -21.84 2.84
C GLU A 46 9.07 -21.67 2.20
N GLU A 47 9.30 -20.56 1.49
CA GLU A 47 10.60 -20.23 0.89
C GLU A 47 11.73 -20.19 1.94
N ALA A 48 11.49 -19.61 3.11
CA ALA A 48 12.48 -19.59 4.19
C ALA A 48 12.87 -21.01 4.63
N ALA A 49 11.92 -21.95 4.66
CA ALA A 49 12.20 -23.34 5.00
C ALA A 49 13.01 -24.04 3.89
N GLU A 50 12.67 -23.79 2.63
CA GLU A 50 13.38 -24.35 1.47
C GLU A 50 14.84 -23.86 1.39
N GLU A 51 15.07 -22.58 1.71
CA GLU A 51 16.41 -21.97 1.72
C GLU A 51 17.20 -22.24 3.01
N GLY A 52 16.57 -22.84 4.02
CA GLY A 52 17.19 -23.13 5.33
C GLY A 52 17.38 -21.89 6.20
N PHE A 53 16.58 -20.84 5.98
CA PHE A 53 16.58 -19.61 6.77
C PHE A 53 15.67 -19.73 8.01
N PRO A 54 15.87 -18.85 9.01
CA PRO A 54 14.90 -18.68 10.08
C PRO A 54 13.53 -18.28 9.54
N GLN A 55 12.47 -18.86 10.10
CA GLN A 55 11.10 -18.47 9.79
C GLN A 55 10.86 -16.99 10.16
N PRO A 56 10.32 -16.16 9.25
CA PRO A 56 9.97 -14.79 9.57
C PRO A 56 8.97 -14.72 10.74
N SER A 57 9.16 -13.75 11.63
CA SER A 57 8.22 -13.56 12.73
C SER A 57 6.84 -13.10 12.23
N GLN A 58 5.78 -13.41 12.99
CA GLN A 58 4.43 -12.93 12.69
C GLN A 58 4.37 -11.40 12.61
N LEU A 59 5.17 -10.69 13.42
CA LEU A 59 5.23 -9.24 13.41
C LEU A 59 5.84 -8.71 12.11
N ALA A 60 6.94 -9.31 11.65
CA ALA A 60 7.58 -8.98 10.37
C ALA A 60 6.60 -9.18 9.19
N LEU A 61 5.93 -10.33 9.12
CA LEU A 61 4.92 -10.64 8.10
C LEU A 61 3.74 -9.64 8.12
N THR A 62 3.27 -9.29 9.32
CA THR A 62 2.16 -8.33 9.49
C THR A 62 2.57 -6.93 9.00
N ASN A 63 3.77 -6.47 9.36
CA ASN A 63 4.30 -5.19 8.91
C ASN A 63 4.55 -5.18 7.40
N ALA A 64 5.12 -6.25 6.87
CA ALA A 64 5.37 -6.41 5.44
C ALA A 64 4.05 -6.39 4.65
N ARG A 65 3.02 -7.09 5.09
CA ARG A 65 1.70 -7.09 4.43
C ARG A 65 1.09 -5.70 4.35
N ARG A 66 1.10 -4.96 5.46
CA ARG A 66 0.58 -3.58 5.49
C ARG A 66 1.40 -2.67 4.58
N LEU A 67 2.73 -2.72 4.68
CA LEU A 67 3.61 -1.88 3.89
C LEU A 67 3.52 -2.19 2.40
N LEU A 68 3.44 -3.45 2.00
CA LEU A 68 3.25 -3.87 0.62
C LEU A 68 1.97 -3.23 0.04
N GLN A 69 0.86 -3.27 0.77
CA GLN A 69 -0.38 -2.63 0.35
C GLN A 69 -0.25 -1.11 0.25
N ASP A 70 0.41 -0.47 1.22
CA ASP A 70 0.64 0.97 1.22
C ASP A 70 1.56 1.41 0.06
N LEU A 71 2.62 0.66 -0.22
CA LEU A 71 3.54 0.89 -1.33
C LEU A 71 2.84 0.67 -2.68
N TYR A 72 2.01 -0.36 -2.81
CA TYR A 72 1.20 -0.60 -4.01
C TYR A 72 0.24 0.56 -4.30
N ARG A 73 -0.31 1.21 -3.26
CA ARG A 73 -1.15 2.41 -3.46
C ARG A 73 -0.35 3.59 -4.00
N LEU A 74 0.93 3.70 -3.64
CA LEU A 74 1.81 4.75 -4.18
C LEU A 74 2.22 4.45 -5.62
N ARG A 75 2.50 3.18 -5.91
CA ARG A 75 2.92 2.71 -7.23
C ARG A 75 2.24 1.39 -7.55
N PRO A 76 1.11 1.42 -8.29
CA PRO A 76 0.31 0.23 -8.61
C PRO A 76 1.00 -0.67 -9.64
N SER A 77 2.09 -1.32 -9.25
CA SER A 77 2.84 -2.29 -10.03
C SER A 77 3.08 -3.57 -9.23
N ARG A 78 3.60 -4.61 -9.87
CA ARG A 78 4.11 -5.80 -9.17
C ARG A 78 5.21 -5.40 -8.18
N LEU A 79 5.07 -5.84 -6.94
CA LEU A 79 6.10 -5.80 -5.90
C LEU A 79 6.50 -7.24 -5.58
N GLU A 80 7.71 -7.41 -5.06
CA GLU A 80 8.25 -8.71 -4.68
C GLU A 80 8.44 -8.74 -3.16
N ALA A 81 8.21 -9.91 -2.57
CA ALA A 81 8.49 -10.19 -1.17
C ALA A 81 9.30 -11.47 -1.06
N TYR A 82 10.32 -11.50 -0.20
CA TYR A 82 11.16 -12.67 0.02
C TYR A 82 11.68 -12.71 1.47
N PRO A 83 11.96 -13.90 2.02
CA PRO A 83 12.58 -14.03 3.32
C PRO A 83 14.06 -13.65 3.27
N THR A 84 14.65 -13.30 4.41
CA THR A 84 16.10 -13.06 4.52
C THR A 84 16.77 -14.06 5.47
N PRO A 85 18.11 -14.26 5.36
CA PRO A 85 18.86 -15.12 6.28
C PRO A 85 18.75 -14.71 7.77
N ASP A 86 18.39 -13.45 8.03
CA ASP A 86 18.24 -12.90 9.38
C ASP A 86 16.80 -13.06 9.94
N GLY A 87 15.92 -13.76 9.22
CA GLY A 87 14.52 -13.97 9.62
C GLY A 87 13.64 -12.73 9.43
N GLU A 88 14.06 -11.83 8.55
CA GLU A 88 13.30 -10.63 8.15
C GLU A 88 12.46 -10.92 6.91
N VAL A 89 11.55 -10.00 6.60
CA VAL A 89 10.84 -9.99 5.31
C VAL A 89 11.30 -8.79 4.52
N ALA A 90 11.84 -9.04 3.33
CA ALA A 90 12.21 -8.02 2.38
C ALA A 90 11.06 -7.74 1.41
N LEU A 91 10.78 -6.46 1.16
CA LEU A 91 9.87 -6.00 0.13
C LEU A 91 10.66 -5.18 -0.89
N VAL A 92 10.51 -5.49 -2.17
CA VAL A 92 11.16 -4.75 -3.25
C VAL A 92 10.11 -4.07 -4.13
N VAL A 93 10.29 -2.76 -4.31
CA VAL A 93 9.62 -1.96 -5.33
C VAL A 93 10.61 -1.79 -6.49
N PRO A 94 10.46 -2.55 -7.60
CA PRO A 94 11.42 -2.55 -8.69
C PRO A 94 11.25 -1.32 -9.58
N GLY A 95 12.32 -0.56 -9.84
CA GLY A 95 12.36 0.50 -10.85
C GLY A 95 12.97 0.03 -12.17
N GLY A 96 13.06 0.94 -13.15
CA GLY A 96 13.87 0.71 -14.35
C GLY A 96 15.38 0.71 -14.05
N HIS A 97 16.19 0.09 -14.92
CA HIS A 97 17.66 0.22 -14.96
C HIS A 97 18.40 0.18 -13.60
N GLY A 98 18.16 -0.88 -12.80
CA GLY A 98 18.88 -1.08 -11.53
C GLY A 98 18.43 -0.18 -10.38
N ARG A 99 17.34 0.57 -10.56
CA ARG A 99 16.71 1.39 -9.52
C ARG A 99 15.76 0.54 -8.70
N SER A 100 15.73 0.75 -7.39
CA SER A 100 14.83 0.01 -6.51
C SER A 100 14.66 0.70 -5.16
N VAL A 101 13.54 0.41 -4.51
CA VAL A 101 13.34 0.66 -3.08
C VAL A 101 13.18 -0.69 -2.41
N LEU A 102 14.08 -1.01 -1.49
CA LEU A 102 14.06 -2.19 -0.63
C LEU A 102 13.60 -1.79 0.76
N VAL A 103 12.63 -2.51 1.31
CA VAL A 103 12.14 -2.33 2.68
C VAL A 103 12.25 -3.65 3.43
N LEU A 104 13.09 -3.69 4.46
CA LEU A 104 13.28 -4.86 5.33
C LEU A 104 12.46 -4.68 6.61
N CYS A 105 11.57 -5.63 6.89
CA CYS A 105 10.77 -5.68 8.11
C CYS A 105 11.39 -6.70 9.07
N ASP A 106 11.93 -6.22 10.19
CA ASP A 106 12.62 -7.07 11.17
C ASP A 106 11.64 -7.76 12.14
N SER A 107 12.18 -8.69 12.93
CA SER A 107 11.40 -9.47 13.91
C SER A 107 10.90 -8.67 15.12
N GLN A 108 11.45 -7.48 15.35
CA GLN A 108 11.12 -6.59 16.47
C GLN A 108 10.17 -5.46 16.06
N GLY A 109 9.78 -5.41 14.79
CA GLY A 109 8.87 -4.42 14.22
C GLY A 109 9.57 -3.17 13.67
N GLY A 110 10.90 -3.12 13.73
CA GLY A 110 11.72 -2.13 13.07
C GLY A 110 11.74 -2.33 11.56
N VAL A 111 12.16 -1.27 10.86
CA VAL A 111 12.24 -1.27 9.40
C VAL A 111 13.53 -0.60 8.94
N LEU A 112 14.19 -1.21 7.96
CA LEU A 112 15.26 -0.57 7.21
C LEU A 112 14.78 -0.35 5.77
N CYS A 113 14.80 0.91 5.32
CA CYS A 113 14.58 1.24 3.92
C CYS A 113 15.92 1.56 3.27
N SER A 114 16.19 0.93 2.13
CA SER A 114 17.34 1.18 1.27
C SER A 114 16.85 1.54 -0.13
N VAL A 115 17.32 2.65 -0.64
CA VAL A 115 16.92 3.22 -1.93
C VAL A 115 18.14 3.24 -2.84
N ASN A 116 17.99 2.72 -4.05
CA ASN A 116 18.96 2.83 -5.12
C ASN A 116 18.31 3.60 -6.29
N LEU A 117 18.82 4.79 -6.57
CA LEU A 117 18.37 5.63 -7.69
C LEU A 117 19.61 6.10 -8.43
N ASN A 118 19.84 5.57 -9.64
CA ASN A 118 20.90 6.03 -10.56
C ASN A 118 22.30 6.03 -9.93
N GLY A 119 22.61 4.97 -9.16
CA GLY A 119 23.87 4.82 -8.44
C GLY A 119 23.96 5.62 -7.13
N GLN A 120 22.93 6.39 -6.78
CA GLN A 120 22.81 7.02 -5.47
C GLN A 120 22.14 6.05 -4.50
N HIS A 121 22.82 5.77 -3.39
CA HIS A 121 22.33 4.90 -2.35
C HIS A 121 21.93 5.72 -1.12
N ARG A 122 20.64 5.74 -0.80
CA ARG A 122 20.08 6.40 0.40
C ARG A 122 19.51 5.34 1.33
N ARG A 123 19.57 5.56 2.65
CA ARG A 123 19.02 4.63 3.63
C ARG A 123 18.36 5.38 4.78
N ALA A 124 17.32 4.77 5.35
CA ALA A 124 16.66 5.24 6.55
C ALA A 124 16.25 4.05 7.42
N ARG A 125 16.46 4.16 8.74
CA ARG A 125 16.06 3.14 9.71
C ARG A 125 14.97 3.70 10.62
N TYR A 126 14.01 2.86 10.94
CA TYR A 126 12.84 3.18 11.74
C TYR A 126 12.70 2.15 12.85
N ASP A 127 12.42 2.60 14.07
CA ASP A 127 12.16 1.70 15.20
C ASP A 127 10.82 0.97 15.08
N THR A 128 9.91 1.51 14.26
CA THR A 128 8.60 0.92 14.00
C THR A 128 8.16 1.13 12.55
N ALA A 129 7.54 0.11 11.97
CA ALA A 129 6.91 0.22 10.66
C ALA A 129 5.76 1.23 10.62
N THR A 130 5.07 1.49 11.74
CA THR A 130 3.78 2.21 11.78
C THR A 130 3.78 3.60 11.14
N MET A 131 4.93 4.27 11.09
CA MET A 131 5.09 5.61 10.52
C MET A 131 5.33 5.60 8.99
N LEU A 132 5.51 4.43 8.39
CA LEU A 132 5.79 4.25 6.96
C LEU A 132 4.52 3.94 6.15
N PRO A 133 4.47 4.33 4.85
CA PRO A 133 5.49 5.11 4.14
C PRO A 133 5.42 6.60 4.49
N ASP A 134 6.58 7.17 4.84
CA ASP A 134 6.77 8.58 5.20
C ASP A 134 7.24 9.40 3.98
N GLY A 135 7.67 10.65 4.19
CA GLY A 135 8.17 11.50 3.10
C GLY A 135 9.36 10.90 2.35
N PHE A 136 10.29 10.27 3.06
CA PHE A 136 11.47 9.64 2.46
C PHE A 136 11.09 8.49 1.53
N VAL A 137 10.22 7.57 1.99
CA VAL A 137 9.82 6.42 1.19
C VAL A 137 8.92 6.83 0.03
N ARG A 138 8.01 7.78 0.24
CA ARG A 138 7.11 8.27 -0.82
C ARG A 138 7.87 8.92 -1.96
N GLU A 139 8.79 9.84 -1.64
CA GLU A 139 9.68 10.47 -2.62
C GLU A 139 10.45 9.41 -3.41
N ALA A 140 11.13 8.49 -2.72
CA ALA A 140 11.93 7.44 -3.35
C ALA A 140 11.12 6.55 -4.30
N VAL A 141 9.88 6.18 -3.94
CA VAL A 141 9.00 5.36 -4.78
C VAL A 141 8.51 6.15 -6.00
N SER A 142 8.18 7.43 -5.82
CA SER A 142 7.79 8.32 -6.94
C SER A 142 8.93 8.52 -7.92
N ASP A 143 10.16 8.63 -7.43
CA ASP A 143 11.32 8.83 -8.28
C ASP A 143 11.59 7.63 -9.19
N LEU A 144 11.21 6.40 -8.82
CA LEU A 144 11.48 5.17 -9.61
C LEU A 144 10.96 5.20 -11.06
N ASP A 145 9.96 6.04 -11.35
CA ASP A 145 9.35 6.18 -12.66
C ASP A 145 9.91 7.35 -13.49
N GLU A 146 10.77 8.19 -12.91
CA GLU A 146 11.40 9.27 -13.65
C GLU A 146 12.34 8.68 -14.71
N PRO A 147 12.24 9.07 -16.00
CA PRO A 147 13.14 8.57 -17.02
C PRO A 147 14.59 8.90 -16.66
N ASP A 148 15.50 7.97 -16.94
CA ASP A 148 16.94 8.21 -16.76
C ASP A 148 17.32 9.48 -17.53
N GLN A 149 17.58 10.56 -16.80
CA GLN A 149 18.20 11.77 -17.35
C GLN A 149 19.67 11.45 -17.62
N THR A 150 19.91 10.61 -18.63
CA THR A 150 21.24 10.37 -19.18
C THR A 150 21.54 11.53 -20.13
N TRP A 151 22.44 12.41 -19.67
CA TRP A 151 23.00 13.53 -20.42
C TRP A 151 24.17 13.07 -21.31
#